data_AF-A0AAI9K507-F1
#
_entry.id   AF-A0AAI9K507-F1
#
_cell.length_a   1.000
_cell.length_b   1.000
_cell.length_c   1.000
_cell.angle_alpha   90.00
_cell.angle_beta   90.00
_cell.angle_gamma   90.00
#
_symmetry.space_group_name_H-M   'P 1'
#
loop_
_entity.id
_entity.type
_entity.pdbx_description
1 polymer ?
#
loop_
_entity_poly.entity_id
_entity_poly.type
_entity_poly.pdbx_seq_one_letter_code
_entity_poly.pdbx_strand_id
1 'polypeptide(L)'
;MRKFNKGCAVVLALALSMSFMTGCGDSNGTSGKLDNTASKATSSDATESADNSSEEFASIEDMVDQYAADVTLGEYKGMEYEEKGTDVTDDEVQAKVDSFVNGLATFDKDTTSEAKNGDTVNIDFVGTVDGEEFDGGNTNGSGYDLVLGSGSFIDNFEDQIVGHKPGETFTVNVTFPENYGKDELNGKAAKFETTLNYIKIDKPATYNDELVANNTSYKTTAEYEASVREQLKQDKEDSALASAQNEVMVAVINNSTIENISADDVQANADKIITSIKTQAETNGIEYDTYIYYYYGYDDSAAFEQYVQQVCEESQKERMVVCAIAKKENISVTDDEADKYIADYATKNSVDESTLRQNLTDVEIKYNALAEKVMNFLMDNAKATTGATTEAAETTESTEAADAEQAEE
;
A
#
# COMPACT_ATOMS: atom_id res chain seq x y z
N MET A 1 13.52 -16.50 26.69
CA MET A 1 13.77 -17.39 25.53
C MET A 1 12.41 -17.84 24.97
N ARG A 2 11.76 -16.98 24.19
CA ARG A 2 10.68 -17.40 23.28
C ARG A 2 11.40 -17.92 22.03
N LYS A 3 11.17 -19.18 21.67
CA LYS A 3 11.68 -19.73 20.41
C LYS A 3 10.90 -19.06 19.28
N PHE A 4 11.52 -18.12 18.55
CA PHE A 4 11.00 -17.58 17.31
C PHE A 4 11.07 -18.70 16.25
N ASN A 5 10.05 -19.56 16.26
CA ASN A 5 9.91 -20.68 15.32
C ASN A 5 8.75 -20.37 14.36
N LYS A 6 8.93 -19.33 13.54
CA LYS A 6 8.13 -19.06 12.33
C LYS A 6 9.10 -18.38 11.34
N GLY A 7 9.49 -19.10 10.29
CA GLY A 7 10.35 -18.58 9.22
C GLY A 7 9.70 -17.36 8.58
N CYS A 8 10.25 -16.19 8.89
CA CYS A 8 10.03 -14.98 8.10
C CYS A 8 11.20 -14.93 7.12
N ALA A 9 10.89 -15.26 5.87
CA ALA A 9 11.75 -15.03 4.72
C ALA A 9 12.00 -13.51 4.60
N VAL A 10 12.91 -13.00 5.43
CA VAL A 10 13.57 -11.73 5.22
C VAL A 10 14.88 -12.07 4.57
N VAL A 11 14.82 -12.08 3.24
CA VAL A 11 15.61 -11.23 2.35
C VAL A 11 14.74 -11.05 1.11
N LEU A 12 13.73 -10.18 1.27
CA LEU A 12 13.03 -9.61 0.14
C LEU A 12 13.96 -8.53 -0.39
N ALA A 13 14.48 -8.74 -1.60
CA ALA A 13 14.90 -7.67 -2.49
C ALA A 13 13.97 -6.48 -2.23
N LEU A 14 14.54 -5.36 -1.79
CA LEU A 14 13.85 -4.15 -1.36
C LEU A 14 12.57 -3.94 -2.17
N ALA A 15 11.47 -4.46 -1.64
CA ALA A 15 10.17 -4.17 -2.15
C ALA A 15 9.97 -2.71 -1.76
N LEU A 16 9.88 -1.86 -2.79
CA LEU A 16 9.30 -0.52 -2.78
C LEU A 16 7.96 -0.54 -2.03
N SER A 17 8.00 -0.68 -0.71
CA SER A 17 6.86 -0.64 0.16
C SER A 17 6.85 0.76 0.73
N MET A 18 6.02 1.61 0.11
CA MET A 18 5.68 2.92 0.65
C MET A 18 5.11 2.75 2.05
N SER A 19 5.99 2.88 3.04
CA SER A 19 5.62 3.15 4.41
C SER A 19 5.24 4.63 4.47
N PHE A 20 4.01 4.96 4.07
CA PHE A 20 3.40 6.20 4.52
C PHE A 20 3.32 6.14 6.05
N MET A 21 4.29 6.77 6.71
CA MET A 21 4.10 7.23 8.08
C MET A 21 2.97 8.26 8.03
N THR A 22 1.75 7.82 8.30
CA THR A 22 0.62 8.71 8.58
C THR A 22 0.87 9.35 9.94
N GLY A 23 1.67 10.42 9.94
CA GLY A 23 1.67 11.38 11.02
C GLY A 23 0.30 12.06 11.08
N CYS A 24 -0.33 12.05 12.24
CA CYS A 24 -1.49 12.89 12.54
C CYS A 24 -1.17 14.35 12.17
N GLY A 25 -2.02 14.97 11.36
CA GLY A 25 -1.83 16.36 10.94
C GLY A 25 -2.92 16.88 10.01
N ASP A 26 -4.11 17.05 10.59
CA ASP A 26 -5.15 18.04 10.26
C ASP A 26 -5.73 18.16 8.84
N SER A 27 -7.04 18.35 8.83
CA SER A 27 -7.97 18.34 7.70
C SER A 27 -7.77 19.46 6.66
N ASN A 28 -7.72 19.11 5.38
CA ASN A 28 -8.52 19.80 4.36
C ASN A 28 -8.69 18.95 3.09
N GLY A 29 -9.93 18.84 2.61
CA GLY A 29 -10.37 17.78 1.70
C GLY A 29 -10.07 17.97 0.21
N THR A 30 -9.97 16.83 -0.46
CA THR A 30 -10.42 16.63 -1.85
C THR A 30 -10.96 15.21 -1.95
N SER A 31 -12.29 15.06 -1.86
CA SER A 31 -12.96 13.76 -1.98
C SER A 31 -13.10 13.41 -3.47
N GLY A 32 -12.14 12.65 -3.99
CA GLY A 32 -12.25 11.90 -5.23
C GLY A 32 -12.47 10.43 -4.89
N LYS A 33 -13.71 9.98 -5.01
CA LYS A 33 -14.11 8.57 -4.92
C LYS A 33 -13.41 7.80 -6.03
N LEU A 34 -12.26 7.19 -5.72
CA LEU A 34 -11.52 6.31 -6.61
C LEU A 34 -11.56 4.90 -6.04
N ASP A 35 -12.02 3.98 -6.87
CA ASP A 35 -12.31 2.60 -6.54
C ASP A 35 -11.13 1.92 -5.85
N ASN A 36 -11.47 1.15 -4.82
CA ASN A 36 -10.59 0.43 -3.91
C ASN A 36 -9.90 -0.77 -4.59
N THR A 37 -9.07 -0.50 -5.60
CA THR A 37 -8.27 -1.49 -6.34
C THR A 37 -6.76 -1.31 -6.10
N ALA A 38 -6.34 -0.18 -5.51
CA ALA A 38 -4.95 0.11 -5.17
C ALA A 38 -4.43 -0.65 -3.92
N SER A 39 -5.31 -1.25 -3.12
CA SER A 39 -4.91 -2.08 -1.96
C SER A 39 -4.35 -3.46 -2.35
N LYS A 40 -4.23 -3.76 -3.65
CA LYS A 40 -3.80 -5.06 -4.17
C LYS A 40 -2.56 -4.99 -5.06
N ALA A 41 -1.71 -3.99 -4.88
CA ALA A 41 -0.27 -4.17 -5.13
C ALA A 41 0.26 -5.12 -4.03
N THR A 42 -0.16 -6.38 -4.12
CA THR A 42 0.39 -7.47 -3.34
C THR A 42 1.88 -7.53 -3.61
N SER A 43 2.64 -8.02 -2.62
CA SER A 43 4.05 -8.44 -2.63
C SER A 43 4.56 -9.24 -3.87
N SER A 44 3.71 -9.45 -4.88
CA SER A 44 3.95 -10.15 -6.14
C SER A 44 4.63 -9.30 -7.21
N ASP A 45 4.61 -7.96 -7.14
CA ASP A 45 5.18 -7.13 -8.24
C ASP A 45 6.70 -6.92 -8.15
N ALA A 46 7.35 -7.42 -7.09
CA ALA A 46 8.80 -7.38 -6.91
C ALA A 46 9.45 -8.77 -6.90
N THR A 47 8.85 -9.78 -7.55
CA THR A 47 9.45 -11.13 -7.66
C THR A 47 10.34 -11.32 -8.90
N GLU A 48 10.54 -10.31 -9.72
CA GLU A 48 11.63 -10.34 -10.70
C GLU A 48 12.92 -9.94 -10.00
N SER A 49 13.80 -10.91 -9.78
CA SER A 49 15.15 -10.65 -9.33
C SER A 49 15.85 -9.73 -10.34
N ALA A 50 16.03 -8.48 -9.93
CA ALA A 50 16.93 -7.55 -10.58
C ALA A 50 18.34 -7.78 -10.05
N ASP A 51 18.88 -8.99 -10.19
CA ASP A 51 20.31 -9.21 -10.05
C ASP A 51 20.83 -10.15 -11.13
N ASN A 52 21.40 -9.54 -12.17
CA ASN A 52 22.41 -10.24 -12.93
C ASN A 52 23.48 -9.20 -13.13
N SER A 53 24.41 -9.17 -12.18
CA SER A 53 25.73 -8.58 -12.39
C SER A 53 26.27 -9.07 -13.72
N SER A 54 27.14 -8.30 -14.36
CA SER A 54 27.77 -8.72 -15.63
C SER A 54 28.55 -10.05 -15.55
N GLU A 55 28.71 -10.63 -14.35
CA GLU A 55 29.22 -11.97 -14.08
C GLU A 55 28.17 -12.81 -13.33
N GLU A 56 27.61 -13.81 -14.00
CA GLU A 56 26.78 -14.84 -13.37
C GLU A 56 27.71 -15.69 -12.48
N PHE A 57 27.51 -15.65 -11.15
CA PHE A 57 28.32 -16.43 -10.23
C PHE A 57 28.16 -17.93 -10.53
N ALA A 58 29.27 -18.68 -10.60
CA ALA A 58 29.23 -20.10 -10.88
C ALA A 58 28.70 -20.94 -9.70
N SER A 59 28.78 -20.40 -8.48
CA SER A 59 28.29 -21.03 -7.26
C SER A 59 27.97 -20.00 -6.17
N ILE A 60 27.21 -20.41 -5.16
CA ILE A 60 26.93 -19.57 -3.97
C ILE A 60 28.21 -19.29 -3.18
N GLU A 61 29.16 -20.23 -3.17
CA GLU A 61 30.46 -20.07 -2.53
C GLU A 61 31.30 -18.98 -3.20
N ASP A 62 31.32 -18.93 -4.53
CA ASP A 62 32.04 -17.88 -5.28
C ASP A 62 31.45 -16.49 -5.00
N MET A 63 30.12 -16.39 -4.96
CA MET A 63 29.42 -15.15 -4.61
C MET A 63 29.76 -14.69 -3.19
N VAL A 64 29.70 -15.61 -2.22
CA VAL A 64 30.06 -15.33 -0.83
C VAL A 64 31.51 -14.91 -0.72
N ASP A 65 32.43 -15.58 -1.40
CA ASP A 65 33.86 -15.27 -1.35
C ASP A 65 34.18 -13.91 -1.95
N GLN A 66 33.59 -13.58 -3.09
CA GLN A 66 33.76 -12.30 -3.78
C GLN A 66 33.20 -11.16 -2.93
N TYR A 67 31.92 -11.21 -2.55
CA TYR A 67 31.30 -10.11 -1.82
C TYR A 67 31.84 -9.93 -0.41
N ALA A 68 32.21 -11.01 0.28
CA ALA A 68 32.81 -10.90 1.60
C ALA A 68 34.23 -10.28 1.57
N ALA A 69 34.93 -10.32 0.44
CA ALA A 69 36.28 -9.74 0.33
C ALA A 69 36.28 -8.22 0.47
N ASP A 70 35.18 -7.57 0.07
CA ASP A 70 35.01 -6.12 0.05
C ASP A 70 34.28 -5.58 1.30
N VAL A 71 34.10 -6.40 2.33
CA VAL A 71 33.40 -6.01 3.56
C VAL A 71 34.28 -6.23 4.79
N THR A 72 34.49 -5.15 5.54
CA THR A 72 35.02 -5.21 6.90
C THR A 72 33.86 -5.07 7.90
N LEU A 73 33.47 -6.18 8.51
CA LEU A 73 32.40 -6.21 9.52
C LEU A 73 32.82 -5.54 10.83
N GLY A 74 31.99 -4.61 11.32
CA GLY A 74 32.07 -4.10 12.70
C GLY A 74 31.38 -5.00 13.72
N GLU A 75 30.64 -4.39 14.66
CA GLU A 75 29.75 -5.12 15.57
C GLU A 75 28.43 -5.46 14.88
N TYR A 76 28.08 -6.75 14.84
CA TYR A 76 26.88 -7.29 14.20
C TYR A 76 26.10 -8.26 15.11
N LYS A 77 26.62 -8.56 16.30
CA LYS A 77 25.93 -9.35 17.34
C LYS A 77 25.49 -8.39 18.44
N GLY A 78 24.35 -8.67 19.06
CA GLY A 78 23.86 -7.81 20.14
C GLY A 78 23.21 -6.52 19.67
N MET A 79 22.88 -6.41 18.38
CA MET A 79 22.21 -5.25 17.80
C MET A 79 20.85 -5.05 18.46
N GLU A 80 20.53 -3.79 18.73
CA GLU A 80 19.28 -3.41 19.39
C GLU A 80 18.17 -3.20 18.35
N TYR A 81 16.95 -3.59 18.70
CA TYR A 81 15.73 -3.28 17.92
C TYR A 81 14.58 -2.93 18.86
N GLU A 82 13.60 -2.20 18.36
CA GLU A 82 12.38 -1.87 19.11
C GLU A 82 11.38 -3.03 19.07
N GLU A 83 11.00 -3.56 20.25
CA GLU A 83 9.94 -4.56 20.31
C GLU A 83 8.56 -3.90 20.11
N LYS A 84 7.97 -4.11 18.94
CA LYS A 84 6.61 -3.64 18.63
C LYS A 84 5.55 -4.52 19.30
N GLY A 85 4.53 -3.88 19.88
CA GLY A 85 3.39 -4.58 20.48
C GLY A 85 2.54 -5.29 19.42
N THR A 86 2.17 -6.53 19.69
CA THR A 86 1.40 -7.39 18.76
C THR A 86 -0.03 -7.67 19.24
N ASP A 87 -0.48 -6.99 20.29
CA ASP A 87 -1.82 -7.18 20.84
C ASP A 87 -2.88 -6.59 19.91
N VAL A 88 -3.99 -7.31 19.75
CA VAL A 88 -5.12 -6.90 18.90
C VAL A 88 -6.26 -6.43 19.79
N THR A 89 -6.67 -5.18 19.61
CA THR A 89 -7.78 -4.57 20.32
C THR A 89 -9.12 -4.97 19.72
N ASP A 90 -10.19 -4.83 20.50
CA ASP A 90 -11.55 -5.10 20.01
C ASP A 90 -11.97 -4.10 18.93
N ASP A 91 -11.52 -2.84 19.04
CA ASP A 91 -11.78 -1.79 18.05
C ASP A 91 -11.18 -2.12 16.68
N GLU A 92 -9.99 -2.73 16.63
CA GLU A 92 -9.37 -3.16 15.37
C GLU A 92 -10.15 -4.31 14.71
N VAL A 93 -10.68 -5.23 15.52
CA VAL A 93 -11.57 -6.30 15.01
C VAL A 93 -12.86 -5.68 14.50
N GLN A 94 -13.47 -4.76 15.25
CA GLN A 94 -14.69 -4.09 14.86
C GLN A 94 -14.51 -3.29 13.57
N ALA A 95 -13.39 -2.56 13.40
CA ALA A 95 -13.10 -1.82 12.18
C ALA A 95 -13.02 -2.73 10.94
N LYS A 96 -12.47 -3.94 11.08
CA LYS A 96 -12.44 -4.94 10.00
C LYS A 96 -13.84 -5.50 9.71
N VAL A 97 -14.64 -5.77 10.75
CA VAL A 97 -16.03 -6.20 10.61
C VAL A 97 -16.87 -5.12 9.91
N ASP A 98 -16.73 -3.87 10.32
CA ASP A 98 -17.44 -2.73 9.73
C ASP A 98 -17.04 -2.56 8.26
N SER A 99 -15.75 -2.67 7.93
CA SER A 99 -15.29 -2.64 6.54
C SER A 99 -15.90 -3.79 5.71
N PHE A 100 -16.01 -4.99 6.28
CA PHE A 100 -16.64 -6.13 5.63
C PHE A 100 -18.15 -5.89 5.40
N VAL A 101 -18.86 -5.39 6.39
CA VAL A 101 -20.30 -5.10 6.32
C VAL A 101 -20.58 -3.96 5.35
N ASN A 102 -19.78 -2.89 5.37
CA ASN A 102 -19.90 -1.76 4.46
C ASN A 102 -19.63 -2.18 3.01
N GLY A 103 -18.69 -3.11 2.78
CA GLY A 103 -18.45 -3.69 1.46
C GLY A 103 -19.62 -4.52 0.92
N LEU A 104 -20.55 -4.94 1.77
CA LEU A 104 -21.76 -5.66 1.42
C LEU A 104 -23.01 -4.77 1.41
N ALA A 105 -22.85 -3.46 1.63
CA ALA A 105 -23.95 -2.52 1.54
C ALA A 105 -24.54 -2.55 0.12
N THR A 106 -25.87 -2.53 0.07
CA THR A 106 -26.61 -2.42 -1.20
C THR A 106 -27.32 -1.08 -1.23
N PHE A 107 -27.92 -0.72 -2.37
CA PHE A 107 -28.76 0.46 -2.45
C PHE A 107 -30.04 0.14 -3.19
N ASP A 108 -31.13 0.75 -2.74
CA ASP A 108 -32.36 0.82 -3.49
C ASP A 108 -32.36 2.09 -4.36
N LYS A 109 -33.08 2.04 -5.48
CA LYS A 109 -33.25 3.20 -6.39
C LYS A 109 -34.58 3.86 -6.09
N ASP A 110 -34.56 5.05 -5.51
CA ASP A 110 -35.75 5.89 -5.43
C ASP A 110 -35.92 6.66 -6.73
N THR A 111 -37.09 6.50 -7.34
CA THR A 111 -37.49 7.15 -8.60
C THR A 111 -38.66 8.12 -8.42
N THR A 112 -39.01 8.46 -7.18
CA THR A 112 -40.26 9.15 -6.82
C THR A 112 -40.04 10.41 -6.00
N SER A 113 -39.03 10.44 -5.12
CA SER A 113 -38.73 11.60 -4.28
C SER A 113 -38.03 12.72 -5.04
N GLU A 114 -38.12 13.93 -4.48
CA GLU A 114 -37.31 15.08 -4.90
C GLU A 114 -35.93 14.97 -4.27
N ALA A 115 -34.88 15.21 -5.07
CA ALA A 115 -33.50 15.20 -4.60
C ALA A 115 -33.25 16.32 -3.58
N LYS A 116 -32.50 16.01 -2.53
CA LYS A 116 -32.16 16.94 -1.45
C LYS A 116 -30.66 17.01 -1.26
N ASN A 117 -30.22 18.10 -0.66
CA ASN A 117 -28.83 18.22 -0.23
C ASN A 117 -28.47 17.06 0.72
N GLY A 118 -27.34 16.40 0.47
CA GLY A 118 -26.89 15.19 1.16
C GLY A 118 -27.33 13.87 0.51
N ASP A 119 -28.25 13.88 -0.46
CA ASP A 119 -28.61 12.67 -1.20
C ASP A 119 -27.48 12.26 -2.15
N THR A 120 -27.27 10.95 -2.31
CA THR A 120 -26.47 10.43 -3.43
C THR A 120 -27.38 10.23 -4.63
N VAL A 121 -27.14 10.95 -5.72
CA VAL A 121 -27.92 10.85 -6.96
C VAL A 121 -27.11 10.21 -8.07
N ASN A 122 -27.77 9.46 -8.93
CA ASN A 122 -27.18 9.02 -10.19
C ASN A 122 -27.67 9.93 -11.32
N ILE A 123 -26.75 10.57 -12.03
CA ILE A 123 -27.05 11.52 -13.10
C ILE A 123 -26.35 11.13 -14.40
N ASP A 124 -27.00 11.43 -15.53
CA ASP A 124 -26.33 11.54 -16.81
C ASP A 124 -26.26 13.00 -17.22
N PHE A 125 -25.18 13.42 -17.86
CA PHE A 125 -25.07 14.78 -18.35
C PHE A 125 -24.28 14.88 -19.64
N VAL A 126 -24.62 15.89 -20.44
CA VAL A 126 -23.87 16.32 -21.62
C VAL A 126 -23.55 17.80 -21.49
N GLY A 127 -22.28 18.09 -21.27
CA GLY A 127 -21.72 19.42 -21.09
C GLY A 127 -21.29 20.04 -22.41
N THR A 128 -21.68 21.30 -22.63
CA THR A 128 -21.30 22.09 -23.80
C THR A 128 -20.79 23.45 -23.38
N VAL A 129 -19.78 23.94 -24.12
CA VAL A 129 -19.26 25.31 -24.04
C VAL A 129 -19.38 25.90 -25.44
N ASP A 130 -19.98 27.09 -25.54
CA ASP A 130 -20.26 27.74 -26.83
C ASP A 130 -21.04 26.88 -27.85
N GLY A 131 -21.76 25.85 -27.36
CA GLY A 131 -22.56 24.93 -28.16
C GLY A 131 -21.81 23.68 -28.65
N GLU A 132 -20.54 23.50 -28.29
CA GLU A 132 -19.75 22.30 -28.60
C GLU A 132 -19.50 21.48 -27.32
N GLU A 133 -19.57 20.15 -27.43
CA GLU A 133 -19.19 19.25 -26.34
C GLU A 133 -17.68 19.29 -26.11
N PHE A 134 -17.26 19.09 -24.87
CA PHE A 134 -15.84 19.06 -24.48
C PHE A 134 -15.50 17.77 -23.74
N ASP A 135 -14.21 17.42 -23.77
CA ASP A 135 -13.71 16.18 -23.18
C ASP A 135 -13.84 16.16 -21.64
N GLY A 136 -14.42 15.07 -21.13
CA GLY A 136 -14.79 14.91 -19.72
C GLY A 136 -16.13 15.56 -19.34
N GLY A 137 -16.83 16.19 -20.27
CA GLY A 137 -18.14 16.83 -20.05
C GLY A 137 -19.34 15.91 -20.26
N ASN A 138 -19.16 14.62 -20.54
CA ASN A 138 -20.25 13.72 -20.95
C ASN A 138 -20.14 12.35 -20.25
N THR A 139 -21.24 11.87 -19.67
CA THR A 139 -21.31 10.53 -19.03
C THR A 139 -21.52 9.40 -20.04
N ASN A 140 -21.87 9.70 -21.29
CA ASN A 140 -22.21 8.74 -22.36
C ASN A 140 -23.30 7.72 -21.95
N GLY A 141 -24.23 8.12 -21.07
CA GLY A 141 -25.28 7.25 -20.57
C GLY A 141 -24.82 6.18 -19.58
N SER A 142 -23.56 6.25 -19.11
CA SER A 142 -23.03 5.31 -18.10
C SER A 142 -23.47 5.67 -16.67
N GLY A 143 -24.03 6.87 -16.47
CA GLY A 143 -24.38 7.43 -15.18
C GLY A 143 -23.17 7.81 -14.33
N TYR A 144 -23.35 8.79 -13.46
CA TYR A 144 -22.37 9.23 -12.48
C TYR A 144 -23.05 9.41 -11.12
N ASP A 145 -22.47 8.82 -10.07
CA ASP A 145 -22.99 8.99 -8.71
C ASP A 145 -22.38 10.24 -8.05
N LEU A 146 -23.24 11.19 -7.71
CA LEU A 146 -22.86 12.46 -7.08
C LEU A 146 -23.57 12.60 -5.74
N VAL A 147 -22.82 12.91 -4.69
CA VAL A 147 -23.40 13.32 -3.40
C VAL A 147 -23.70 14.81 -3.50
N LEU A 148 -24.98 15.20 -3.38
CA LEU A 148 -25.36 16.61 -3.47
C LEU A 148 -24.84 17.37 -2.24
N GLY A 149 -24.12 18.47 -2.48
CA GLY A 149 -23.49 19.28 -1.45
C GLY A 149 -22.08 18.82 -1.05
N SER A 150 -21.46 17.91 -1.81
CA SER A 150 -20.08 17.49 -1.56
C SER A 150 -19.06 18.51 -2.04
N GLY A 151 -19.44 19.42 -2.96
CA GLY A 151 -18.53 20.35 -3.61
C GLY A 151 -17.52 19.64 -4.52
N SER A 152 -17.85 18.44 -4.98
CA SER A 152 -16.99 17.66 -5.89
C SER A 152 -17.13 18.15 -7.34
N PHE A 153 -18.24 18.83 -7.66
CA PHE A 153 -18.48 19.42 -8.97
C PHE A 153 -18.25 20.93 -8.95
N ILE A 154 -18.30 21.55 -10.14
CA ILE A 154 -18.18 23.01 -10.31
C ILE A 154 -19.23 23.72 -9.45
N ASP A 155 -18.83 24.82 -8.81
CA ASP A 155 -19.71 25.64 -7.97
C ASP A 155 -21.11 25.83 -8.60
N ASN A 156 -22.14 25.70 -7.76
CA ASN A 156 -23.55 25.83 -8.11
C ASN A 156 -24.09 24.74 -9.07
N PHE A 157 -23.30 23.72 -9.45
CA PHE A 157 -23.81 22.56 -10.22
C PHE A 157 -24.78 21.73 -9.37
N GLU A 158 -24.33 21.29 -8.20
CA GLU A 158 -25.07 20.39 -7.28
C GLU A 158 -26.38 21.04 -6.79
N ASP A 159 -26.34 22.33 -6.48
CA ASP A 159 -27.50 23.10 -5.99
C ASP A 159 -28.65 23.14 -7.00
N GLN A 160 -28.35 23.10 -8.30
CA GLN A 160 -29.36 23.11 -9.37
C GLN A 160 -30.03 21.75 -9.57
N ILE A 161 -29.50 20.67 -8.98
CA ILE A 161 -30.13 19.33 -9.03
C ILE A 161 -31.14 19.19 -7.88
N VAL A 162 -30.94 19.90 -6.77
CA VAL A 162 -31.83 19.85 -5.61
C VAL A 162 -33.26 20.27 -6.01
N GLY A 163 -34.24 19.45 -5.63
CA GLY A 163 -35.66 19.64 -5.94
C GLY A 163 -36.14 18.93 -7.21
N HIS A 164 -35.23 18.45 -8.07
CA HIS A 164 -35.61 17.66 -9.24
C HIS A 164 -35.97 16.21 -8.88
N LYS A 165 -36.79 15.59 -9.73
CA LYS A 165 -37.20 14.18 -9.59
C LYS A 165 -36.49 13.28 -10.58
N PRO A 166 -36.24 12.01 -10.21
CA PRO A 166 -35.78 11.01 -11.16
C PRO A 166 -36.66 10.90 -12.41
N GLY A 167 -36.01 10.77 -13.56
CA GLY A 167 -36.61 10.80 -14.90
C GLY A 167 -36.72 12.20 -15.51
N GLU A 168 -36.42 13.27 -14.76
CA GLU A 168 -36.40 14.64 -15.30
C GLU A 168 -35.06 14.95 -15.99
N THR A 169 -35.16 15.57 -17.16
CA THR A 169 -34.05 16.19 -17.86
C THR A 169 -34.18 17.71 -17.77
N PHE A 170 -33.11 18.37 -17.33
CA PHE A 170 -33.07 19.82 -17.12
C PHE A 170 -31.68 20.37 -17.48
N THR A 171 -31.58 21.69 -17.63
CA THR A 171 -30.32 22.34 -17.97
C THR A 171 -29.70 22.97 -16.74
N VAL A 172 -28.53 22.49 -16.35
CA VAL A 172 -27.67 23.07 -15.32
C VAL A 172 -26.72 24.06 -15.99
N ASN A 173 -26.68 25.31 -15.49
CA ASN A 173 -25.81 26.35 -16.04
C ASN A 173 -24.71 26.68 -15.02
N VAL A 174 -23.45 26.59 -15.44
CA VAL A 174 -22.30 26.86 -14.57
C VAL A 174 -21.29 27.75 -15.28
N THR A 175 -20.39 28.32 -14.51
CA THR A 175 -19.19 29.00 -15.03
C THR A 175 -17.99 28.32 -14.42
N PHE A 176 -17.07 27.85 -15.26
CA PHE A 176 -15.83 27.26 -14.80
C PHE A 176 -14.99 28.32 -14.05
N PRO A 177 -14.28 27.94 -12.97
CA PRO A 177 -13.31 28.82 -12.34
C PRO A 177 -12.27 29.34 -13.33
N GLU A 178 -11.72 30.53 -13.07
CA GLU A 178 -10.64 31.14 -13.88
C GLU A 178 -9.37 30.26 -13.93
N ASN A 179 -9.19 29.39 -12.93
CA ASN A 179 -8.05 28.50 -12.75
C ASN A 179 -8.44 27.01 -12.71
N TYR A 180 -9.41 26.60 -13.53
CA TYR A 180 -9.89 25.22 -13.60
C TYR A 180 -8.81 24.21 -14.07
N GLY A 181 -7.76 24.67 -14.74
CA GLY A 181 -6.61 23.84 -15.15
C GLY A 181 -6.70 23.28 -16.57
N LYS A 182 -7.78 23.58 -17.28
CA LYS A 182 -7.91 23.38 -18.74
C LYS A 182 -8.12 24.75 -19.40
N ASP A 183 -7.12 25.23 -20.13
CA ASP A 183 -7.12 26.57 -20.75
C ASP A 183 -8.38 26.85 -21.60
N GLU A 184 -8.93 25.81 -22.21
CA GLU A 184 -10.12 25.91 -23.07
C GLU A 184 -11.43 26.07 -22.28
N LEU A 185 -11.43 25.78 -20.98
CA LEU A 185 -12.61 25.83 -20.09
C LEU A 185 -12.52 26.96 -19.05
N ASN A 186 -11.33 27.43 -18.69
CA ASN A 186 -11.11 28.47 -17.67
C ASN A 186 -12.02 29.70 -17.89
N GLY A 187 -12.80 30.06 -16.86
CA GLY A 187 -13.69 31.24 -16.87
C GLY A 187 -14.89 31.17 -17.82
N LYS A 188 -15.08 30.05 -18.54
CA LYS A 188 -16.16 29.94 -19.54
C LYS A 188 -17.47 29.50 -18.93
N ALA A 189 -18.56 30.03 -19.51
CA ALA A 189 -19.90 29.55 -19.21
C ALA A 189 -20.18 28.23 -19.93
N ALA A 190 -20.74 27.27 -19.22
CA ALA A 190 -21.07 25.95 -19.73
C ALA A 190 -22.52 25.59 -19.41
N LYS A 191 -23.11 24.77 -20.27
CA LYS A 191 -24.44 24.21 -20.10
C LYS A 191 -24.37 22.70 -20.07
N PHE A 192 -24.94 22.12 -19.04
CA PHE A 192 -25.06 20.68 -18.91
C PHE A 192 -26.53 20.32 -19.06
N GLU A 193 -26.85 19.54 -20.09
CA GLU A 193 -28.14 18.85 -20.16
C GLU A 193 -28.05 17.64 -19.26
N THR A 194 -28.67 17.72 -18.08
CA THR A 194 -28.55 16.74 -17.00
C THR A 194 -29.86 15.99 -16.85
N THR A 195 -29.78 14.67 -16.79
CA THR A 195 -30.90 13.78 -16.45
C THR A 195 -30.64 13.17 -15.09
N LEU A 196 -31.58 13.33 -14.17
CA LEU A 196 -31.55 12.64 -12.88
C LEU A 196 -32.12 11.23 -13.07
N ASN A 197 -31.31 10.19 -12.92
CA ASN A 197 -31.74 8.81 -13.18
C ASN A 197 -32.48 8.20 -11.98
N TYR A 198 -31.91 8.34 -10.78
CA TYR A 198 -32.48 7.88 -9.52
C TYR A 198 -31.71 8.47 -8.34
N ILE A 199 -32.33 8.47 -7.17
CA ILE A 199 -31.67 8.75 -5.89
C ILE A 199 -31.27 7.41 -5.26
N LYS A 200 -30.02 7.26 -4.85
CA LYS A 200 -29.53 6.09 -4.12
C LYS A 200 -29.97 6.17 -2.67
N ILE A 201 -30.69 5.14 -2.24
CA ILE A 201 -31.04 4.94 -0.84
C ILE A 201 -30.18 3.80 -0.31
N ASP A 202 -29.18 4.14 0.48
CA ASP A 202 -28.29 3.15 1.05
C ASP A 202 -29.05 2.18 1.95
N LYS A 203 -28.82 0.90 1.71
CA LYS A 203 -29.35 -0.21 2.48
C LYS A 203 -28.17 -0.90 3.15
N PRO A 204 -27.80 -0.47 4.37
CA PRO A 204 -26.71 -1.07 5.09
C PRO A 204 -27.02 -2.54 5.34
N ALA A 205 -25.99 -3.38 5.24
CA ALA A 205 -26.12 -4.77 5.58
C ALA A 205 -26.17 -4.91 7.11
N THR A 206 -27.07 -5.74 7.63
CA THR A 206 -27.13 -6.02 9.06
C THR A 206 -26.13 -7.11 9.40
N TYR A 207 -25.14 -6.80 10.23
CA TYR A 207 -24.18 -7.79 10.69
C TYR A 207 -24.84 -8.85 11.58
N ASN A 208 -24.85 -10.10 11.12
CA ASN A 208 -25.42 -11.25 11.82
C ASN A 208 -24.84 -12.57 11.27
N ASP A 209 -25.18 -13.69 11.91
CA ASP A 209 -24.66 -15.02 11.52
C ASP A 209 -25.06 -15.42 10.09
N GLU A 210 -26.24 -15.00 9.61
CA GLU A 210 -26.69 -15.29 8.25
C GLU A 210 -25.84 -14.57 7.21
N LEU A 211 -25.51 -13.29 7.44
CA LEU A 211 -24.64 -12.51 6.58
C LEU A 211 -23.23 -13.14 6.52
N VAL A 212 -22.69 -13.54 7.66
CA VAL A 212 -21.38 -14.21 7.74
C VAL A 212 -21.39 -15.54 7.00
N ALA A 213 -22.40 -16.38 7.24
CA ALA A 213 -22.53 -17.68 6.59
C ALA A 213 -22.70 -17.60 5.07
N ASN A 214 -23.32 -16.52 4.56
CA ASN A 214 -23.54 -16.34 3.14
C ASN A 214 -22.34 -15.75 2.39
N ASN A 215 -21.41 -15.07 3.08
CA ASN A 215 -20.32 -14.32 2.45
C ASN A 215 -18.92 -14.76 2.88
N THR A 216 -18.81 -15.70 3.80
CA THR A 216 -17.53 -16.21 4.33
C THR A 216 -17.55 -17.72 4.47
N SER A 217 -16.43 -18.32 4.85
CA SER A 217 -16.32 -19.75 5.21
C SER A 217 -16.81 -20.06 6.64
N TYR A 218 -17.14 -19.04 7.44
CA TYR A 218 -17.56 -19.16 8.84
C TYR A 218 -19.08 -19.18 8.96
N LYS A 219 -19.61 -19.76 10.03
CA LYS A 219 -21.07 -19.91 10.22
C LYS A 219 -21.66 -18.87 11.17
N THR A 220 -20.84 -18.27 12.02
CA THR A 220 -21.28 -17.33 13.04
C THR A 220 -20.38 -16.11 13.08
N THR A 221 -20.94 -14.99 13.53
CA THR A 221 -20.22 -13.75 13.84
C THR A 221 -19.02 -14.00 14.74
N ALA A 222 -19.20 -14.77 15.82
CA ALA A 222 -18.11 -15.10 16.75
C ALA A 222 -16.96 -15.89 16.09
N GLU A 223 -17.25 -16.86 15.21
CA GLU A 223 -16.22 -17.60 14.47
C GLU A 223 -15.45 -16.67 13.52
N TYR A 224 -16.15 -15.76 12.84
CA TYR A 224 -15.53 -14.78 11.95
C TYR A 224 -14.65 -13.78 12.70
N GLU A 225 -15.16 -13.17 13.77
CA GLU A 225 -14.40 -12.23 14.61
C GLU A 225 -13.16 -12.86 15.21
N ALA A 226 -13.25 -14.12 15.67
CA ALA A 226 -12.09 -14.87 16.17
C ALA A 226 -11.03 -15.06 15.08
N SER A 227 -11.45 -15.37 13.84
CA SER A 227 -10.53 -15.49 12.72
C SER A 227 -9.92 -14.16 12.31
N VAL A 228 -10.70 -13.08 12.31
CA VAL A 228 -10.21 -11.72 12.03
C VAL A 228 -9.15 -11.33 13.06
N ARG A 229 -9.40 -11.61 14.35
CA ARG A 229 -8.43 -11.36 15.41
C ARG A 229 -7.13 -12.15 15.22
N GLU A 230 -7.21 -13.43 14.89
CA GLU A 230 -6.01 -14.24 14.64
C GLU A 230 -5.23 -13.73 13.43
N GLN A 231 -5.92 -13.34 12.34
CA GLN A 231 -5.26 -12.76 11.17
C GLN A 231 -4.58 -11.43 11.53
N LEU A 232 -5.27 -10.51 12.21
CA LEU A 232 -4.68 -9.24 12.66
C LEU A 232 -3.48 -9.46 13.56
N LYS A 233 -3.54 -10.46 14.43
CA LYS A 233 -2.43 -10.80 15.32
C LYS A 233 -1.25 -11.34 14.53
N GLN A 234 -1.49 -12.22 13.56
CA GLN A 234 -0.45 -12.72 12.67
C GLN A 234 0.18 -11.58 11.87
N ASP A 235 -0.63 -10.68 11.30
CA ASP A 235 -0.13 -9.53 10.53
C ASP A 235 0.75 -8.62 11.41
N LYS A 236 0.35 -8.38 12.66
CA LYS A 236 1.15 -7.63 13.64
C LYS A 236 2.43 -8.36 14.03
N GLU A 237 2.37 -9.67 14.29
CA GLU A 237 3.56 -10.49 14.59
C GLU A 237 4.55 -10.45 13.42
N ASP A 238 4.08 -10.63 12.19
CA ASP A 238 4.89 -10.62 10.98
C ASP A 238 5.48 -9.23 10.71
N SER A 239 4.68 -8.15 10.90
CA SER A 239 5.15 -6.77 10.76
C SER A 239 6.17 -6.38 11.84
N ALA A 240 5.95 -6.78 13.09
CA ALA A 240 6.89 -6.54 14.18
C ALA A 240 8.23 -7.25 13.92
N LEU A 241 8.17 -8.50 13.46
CA LEU A 241 9.36 -9.27 13.12
C LEU A 241 10.11 -8.65 11.94
N ALA A 242 9.41 -8.27 10.87
CA ALA A 242 10.02 -7.60 9.71
C ALA A 242 10.68 -6.26 10.11
N SER A 243 10.04 -5.46 10.96
CA SER A 243 10.63 -4.22 11.49
C SER A 243 11.91 -4.50 12.26
N ALA A 244 11.88 -5.47 13.17
CA ALA A 244 13.02 -5.84 13.99
C ALA A 244 14.19 -6.33 13.12
N GLN A 245 13.93 -7.19 12.14
CA GLN A 245 14.93 -7.68 11.19
C GLN A 245 15.55 -6.54 10.38
N ASN A 246 14.72 -5.61 9.90
CA ASN A 246 15.19 -4.43 9.17
C ASN A 246 16.07 -3.52 10.05
N GLU A 247 15.64 -3.20 11.27
CA GLU A 247 16.42 -2.38 12.21
C GLU A 247 17.78 -3.02 12.52
N VAL A 248 17.79 -4.33 12.78
CA VAL A 248 19.04 -5.08 13.00
C VAL A 248 19.93 -5.02 11.76
N MET A 249 19.40 -5.30 10.57
CA MET A 249 20.20 -5.28 9.33
C MET A 249 20.78 -3.90 9.04
N VAL A 250 19.96 -2.85 9.11
CA VAL A 250 20.40 -1.46 8.93
C VAL A 250 21.51 -1.12 9.91
N ALA A 251 21.37 -1.51 11.18
CA ALA A 251 22.39 -1.25 12.18
C ALA A 251 23.69 -2.02 11.90
N VAL A 252 23.61 -3.26 11.40
CA VAL A 252 24.77 -4.06 10.98
C VAL A 252 25.48 -3.43 9.78
N ILE A 253 24.72 -3.00 8.76
CA ILE A 253 25.25 -2.33 7.56
C ILE A 253 25.98 -1.05 7.97
N ASN A 254 25.35 -0.21 8.82
CA ASN A 254 25.94 1.03 9.32
C ASN A 254 27.21 0.83 10.15
N ASN A 255 27.34 -0.32 10.83
CA ASN A 255 28.53 -0.70 11.57
C ASN A 255 29.62 -1.34 10.70
N SER A 256 29.34 -1.61 9.43
CA SER A 256 30.28 -2.27 8.51
C SER A 256 30.91 -1.25 7.57
N THR A 257 32.15 -1.52 7.14
CA THR A 257 32.79 -0.79 6.05
C THR A 257 32.65 -1.63 4.79
N ILE A 258 31.98 -1.08 3.78
CA ILE A 258 31.70 -1.74 2.50
C ILE A 258 32.46 -0.98 1.42
N GLU A 259 33.30 -1.70 0.68
CA GLU A 259 34.11 -1.17 -0.42
C GLU A 259 33.60 -1.72 -1.76
N ASN A 260 34.04 -1.15 -2.87
CA ASN A 260 33.84 -1.69 -4.23
C ASN A 260 32.38 -2.02 -4.61
N ILE A 261 31.41 -1.20 -4.20
CA ILE A 261 30.04 -1.29 -4.70
C ILE A 261 30.04 -0.93 -6.20
N SER A 262 29.68 -1.90 -7.04
CA SER A 262 29.69 -1.74 -8.49
C SER A 262 28.57 -0.81 -8.95
N ALA A 263 28.93 0.42 -9.32
CA ALA A 263 27.97 1.40 -9.84
C ALA A 263 27.30 0.91 -11.14
N ASP A 264 28.02 0.15 -11.97
CA ASP A 264 27.50 -0.41 -13.21
C ASP A 264 26.44 -1.49 -12.92
N ASP A 265 26.68 -2.38 -11.95
CA ASP A 265 25.69 -3.41 -11.58
C ASP A 265 24.48 -2.80 -10.87
N VAL A 266 24.69 -1.79 -10.01
CA VAL A 266 23.59 -1.03 -9.39
C VAL A 266 22.73 -0.36 -10.46
N GLN A 267 23.33 0.30 -11.46
CA GLN A 267 22.60 0.92 -12.54
C GLN A 267 21.87 -0.11 -13.41
N ALA A 268 22.53 -1.21 -13.77
CA ALA A 268 21.93 -2.25 -14.58
C ALA A 268 20.71 -2.89 -13.89
N ASN A 269 20.76 -3.05 -12.57
CA ASN A 269 19.64 -3.55 -11.78
C ASN A 269 18.51 -2.52 -11.66
N ALA A 270 18.84 -1.24 -11.46
CA ALA A 270 17.85 -0.16 -11.47
C ALA A 270 17.12 -0.06 -12.83
N ASP A 271 17.87 -0.13 -13.94
CA ASP A 271 17.32 -0.07 -15.30
C ASP A 271 16.34 -1.22 -15.57
N LYS A 272 16.61 -2.43 -15.05
CA LYS A 272 15.68 -3.57 -15.14
C LYS A 272 14.38 -3.29 -14.41
N ILE A 273 14.45 -2.81 -13.17
CA ILE A 273 13.27 -2.46 -12.37
C ILE A 273 12.45 -1.37 -13.09
N ILE A 274 13.11 -0.30 -13.55
CA ILE A 274 12.47 0.79 -14.28
C ILE A 274 11.82 0.28 -15.57
N THR A 275 12.49 -0.62 -16.31
CA THR A 275 11.95 -1.23 -17.54
C THR A 275 10.73 -2.11 -17.26
N SER A 276 10.76 -2.89 -16.17
CA SER A 276 9.62 -3.73 -15.76
C SER A 276 8.41 -2.86 -15.41
N ILE A 277 8.62 -1.78 -14.66
CA ILE A 277 7.55 -0.81 -14.32
C ILE A 277 7.01 -0.11 -15.57
N LYS A 278 7.88 0.32 -16.51
CA LYS A 278 7.45 0.90 -17.80
C LYS A 278 6.60 -0.10 -18.60
N THR A 279 7.02 -1.35 -18.66
CA THR A 279 6.27 -2.44 -19.33
C THR A 279 4.90 -2.66 -18.69
N GLN A 280 4.83 -2.58 -17.36
CA GLN A 280 3.58 -2.72 -16.61
C GLN A 280 2.64 -1.53 -16.85
N ALA A 281 3.17 -0.30 -16.89
CA ALA A 281 2.42 0.90 -17.25
C ALA A 281 1.80 0.77 -18.65
N GLU A 282 2.61 0.36 -19.64
CA GLU A 282 2.16 0.11 -21.02
C GLU A 282 1.07 -0.97 -21.09
N THR A 283 1.24 -2.07 -20.35
CA THR A 283 0.26 -3.17 -20.28
C THR A 283 -1.08 -2.71 -19.71
N ASN A 284 -1.05 -1.77 -18.76
CA ASN A 284 -2.23 -1.16 -18.19
C ASN A 284 -2.80 -0.01 -19.05
N GLY A 285 -2.13 0.37 -20.14
CA GLY A 285 -2.51 1.49 -21.01
C GLY A 285 -2.37 2.85 -20.33
N ILE A 286 -1.46 2.98 -19.37
CA ILE A 286 -1.22 4.20 -18.59
C ILE A 286 0.16 4.74 -18.95
N GLU A 287 0.27 6.06 -19.17
CA GLU A 287 1.56 6.73 -19.36
C GLU A 287 2.45 6.56 -18.12
N TYR A 288 3.75 6.37 -18.33
CA TYR A 288 4.70 6.05 -17.26
C TYR A 288 4.69 7.07 -16.11
N ASP A 289 4.71 8.37 -16.41
CA ASP A 289 4.70 9.42 -15.38
C ASP A 289 3.40 9.38 -14.54
N THR A 290 2.25 9.15 -15.18
CA THR A 290 0.97 8.96 -14.48
C THR A 290 0.97 7.69 -13.64
N TYR A 291 1.58 6.63 -14.14
CA TYR A 291 1.72 5.36 -13.43
C TYR A 291 2.56 5.53 -12.16
N ILE A 292 3.74 6.17 -12.26
CA ILE A 292 4.58 6.39 -11.08
C ILE A 292 3.96 7.36 -10.08
N TYR A 293 3.22 8.36 -10.55
CA TYR A 293 2.47 9.24 -9.66
C TYR A 293 1.40 8.45 -8.88
N TYR A 294 0.59 7.67 -9.58
CA TYR A 294 -0.53 6.96 -8.97
C TYR A 294 -0.08 5.83 -8.05
N TYR A 295 0.93 5.06 -8.45
CA TYR A 295 1.36 3.85 -7.74
C TYR A 295 2.54 4.07 -6.79
N TYR A 296 3.34 5.12 -6.99
CA TYR A 296 4.56 5.38 -6.22
C TYR A 296 4.61 6.80 -5.62
N GLY A 297 3.66 7.68 -5.96
CA GLY A 297 3.59 9.04 -5.39
C GLY A 297 4.67 9.99 -5.92
N TYR A 298 5.30 9.68 -7.06
CA TYR A 298 6.32 10.53 -7.66
C TYR A 298 5.75 11.30 -8.85
N ASP A 299 5.81 12.63 -8.78
CA ASP A 299 5.44 13.53 -9.88
C ASP A 299 6.55 13.69 -10.94
N ASP A 300 7.76 13.19 -10.65
CA ASP A 300 8.95 13.33 -11.47
C ASP A 300 9.64 11.97 -11.65
N SER A 301 9.75 11.51 -12.89
CA SER A 301 10.41 10.27 -13.23
C SER A 301 11.90 10.28 -12.89
N ALA A 302 12.59 11.42 -12.96
CA ALA A 302 14.01 11.48 -12.58
C ALA A 302 14.20 11.23 -11.08
N ALA A 303 13.37 11.84 -10.23
CA ALA A 303 13.37 11.58 -8.79
C ALA A 303 13.04 10.11 -8.48
N PHE A 304 12.09 9.51 -9.19
CA PHE A 304 11.76 8.09 -9.04
C PHE A 304 12.93 7.18 -9.46
N GLU A 305 13.53 7.42 -10.63
CA GLU A 305 14.66 6.63 -11.12
C GLU A 305 15.88 6.73 -10.17
N GLN A 306 16.14 7.92 -9.61
CA GLN A 306 17.17 8.09 -8.57
C GLN A 306 16.85 7.32 -7.29
N TYR A 307 15.59 7.31 -6.86
CA TYR A 307 15.15 6.51 -5.72
C TYR A 307 15.38 5.01 -5.99
N VAL A 308 15.02 4.50 -7.18
CA VAL A 308 15.26 3.10 -7.54
C VAL A 308 16.76 2.78 -7.51
N GLN A 309 17.62 3.68 -8.01
CA GLN A 309 19.07 3.52 -7.94
C GLN A 309 19.56 3.40 -6.49
N GLN A 310 19.09 4.27 -5.59
CA GLN A 310 19.45 4.21 -4.17
C GLN A 310 19.00 2.89 -3.54
N VAL A 311 17.80 2.42 -3.88
CA VAL A 311 17.29 1.12 -3.44
C VAL A 311 18.19 -0.03 -3.91
N CYS A 312 18.61 -0.04 -5.17
CA CYS A 312 19.54 -1.05 -5.68
C CYS A 312 20.91 -1.00 -4.97
N GLU A 313 21.41 0.20 -4.66
CA GLU A 313 22.66 0.37 -3.92
C GLU A 313 22.56 -0.23 -2.50
N GLU A 314 21.48 0.06 -1.77
CA GLU A 314 21.24 -0.50 -0.43
C GLU A 314 21.06 -2.02 -0.46
N SER A 315 20.36 -2.56 -1.47
CA SER A 315 20.23 -4.01 -1.66
C SER A 315 21.60 -4.68 -1.85
N GLN A 316 22.49 -4.04 -2.62
CA GLN A 316 23.83 -4.56 -2.85
C GLN A 316 24.67 -4.52 -1.56
N LYS A 317 24.58 -3.45 -0.77
CA LYS A 317 25.23 -3.36 0.55
C LYS A 317 24.78 -4.49 1.48
N GLU A 318 23.46 -4.71 1.56
CA GLU A 318 22.89 -5.80 2.36
C GLU A 318 23.45 -7.16 1.92
N ARG A 319 23.43 -7.45 0.61
CA ARG A 319 23.97 -8.69 0.05
C ARG A 319 25.42 -8.91 0.43
N MET A 320 26.24 -7.87 0.33
CA MET A 320 27.66 -7.96 0.67
C MET A 320 27.87 -8.24 2.16
N VAL A 321 27.12 -7.58 3.04
CA VAL A 321 27.17 -7.80 4.48
C VAL A 321 26.70 -9.20 4.87
N VAL A 322 25.61 -9.69 4.26
CA VAL A 322 25.10 -11.05 4.45
C VAL A 322 26.17 -12.08 4.10
N CYS A 323 26.80 -11.95 2.92
CA CYS A 323 27.90 -12.82 2.49
C CYS A 323 29.08 -12.78 3.46
N ALA A 324 29.47 -11.59 3.93
CA ALA A 324 30.56 -11.43 4.88
C ALA A 324 30.28 -12.12 6.23
N ILE A 325 29.05 -12.02 6.73
CA ILE A 325 28.64 -12.69 7.98
C ILE A 325 28.58 -14.20 7.77
N ALA A 326 28.01 -14.66 6.65
CA ALA A 326 27.95 -16.06 6.30
C ALA A 326 29.35 -16.69 6.29
N LYS A 327 30.32 -16.03 5.64
CA LYS A 327 31.72 -16.46 5.61
C LYS A 327 32.36 -16.47 7.00
N LYS A 328 32.17 -15.41 7.78
CA LYS A 328 32.77 -15.28 9.12
C LYS A 328 32.25 -16.32 10.12
N GLU A 329 30.96 -16.64 10.05
CA GLU A 329 30.29 -17.57 10.96
C GLU A 329 30.21 -19.00 10.41
N ASN A 330 30.71 -19.24 9.20
CA ASN A 330 30.64 -20.52 8.48
C ASN A 330 29.18 -21.00 8.29
N ILE A 331 28.29 -20.06 7.95
CA ILE A 331 26.91 -20.37 7.56
C ILE A 331 26.93 -20.68 6.05
N SER A 332 26.40 -21.84 5.68
CA SER A 332 26.26 -22.28 4.29
C SER A 332 24.85 -22.79 4.04
N VAL A 333 24.52 -23.06 2.78
CA VAL A 333 23.23 -23.63 2.35
C VAL A 333 23.49 -24.87 1.50
N THR A 334 22.74 -25.94 1.77
CA THR A 334 22.69 -27.11 0.89
C THR A 334 21.59 -27.00 -0.15
N ASP A 335 21.67 -27.77 -1.23
CA ASP A 335 20.60 -27.85 -2.25
C ASP A 335 19.24 -28.19 -1.62
N ASP A 336 19.19 -29.16 -0.71
CA ASP A 336 17.97 -29.54 0.03
C ASP A 336 17.39 -28.38 0.87
N GLU A 337 18.25 -27.53 1.44
CA GLU A 337 17.82 -26.35 2.21
C GLU A 337 17.27 -25.26 1.29
N ALA A 338 17.90 -25.05 0.12
CA ALA A 338 17.44 -24.11 -0.89
C ALA A 338 16.09 -24.54 -1.51
N ASP A 339 15.94 -25.84 -1.80
CA ASP A 339 14.68 -26.42 -2.29
C ASP A 339 13.56 -26.31 -1.26
N LYS A 340 13.88 -26.52 0.02
CA LYS A 340 12.93 -26.31 1.09
C LYS A 340 12.52 -24.84 1.21
N TYR A 341 13.50 -23.93 1.17
CA TYR A 341 13.26 -22.49 1.25
C TYR A 341 12.27 -22.03 0.19
N ILE A 342 12.51 -22.39 -1.08
CA ILE A 342 11.66 -21.91 -2.18
C ILE A 342 10.25 -22.54 -2.14
N ALA A 343 10.11 -23.80 -1.72
CA ALA A 343 8.81 -24.45 -1.54
C ALA A 343 8.00 -23.83 -0.37
N ASP A 344 8.67 -23.53 0.74
CA ASP A 344 8.06 -22.86 1.90
C ASP A 344 7.65 -21.42 1.52
N TYR A 345 8.49 -20.70 0.78
CA TYR A 345 8.18 -19.36 0.26
C TYR A 345 6.98 -19.38 -0.70
N ALA A 346 6.95 -20.31 -1.66
CA ALA A 346 5.86 -20.48 -2.61
C ALA A 346 4.53 -20.73 -1.89
N THR A 347 4.54 -21.64 -0.91
CA THR A 347 3.35 -21.98 -0.12
C THR A 347 2.87 -20.79 0.72
N LYS A 348 3.78 -20.10 1.42
CA LYS A 348 3.44 -18.97 2.29
C LYS A 348 2.83 -17.81 1.49
N ASN A 349 3.36 -17.53 0.31
CA ASN A 349 2.93 -16.41 -0.51
C ASN A 349 1.85 -16.78 -1.54
N SER A 350 1.39 -18.03 -1.56
CA SER A 350 0.44 -18.55 -2.57
C SER A 350 0.90 -18.31 -4.01
N VAL A 351 2.20 -18.42 -4.25
CA VAL A 351 2.84 -18.27 -5.56
C VAL A 351 3.22 -19.66 -6.08
N ASP A 352 3.15 -19.86 -7.39
CA ASP A 352 3.58 -21.09 -8.01
C ASP A 352 5.11 -21.24 -7.96
N GLU A 353 5.60 -22.32 -7.34
CA GLU A 353 7.04 -22.58 -7.19
C GLU A 353 7.75 -22.65 -8.55
N SER A 354 7.09 -23.22 -9.57
CA SER A 354 7.69 -23.34 -10.89
C SER A 354 7.92 -21.98 -11.55
N THR A 355 7.08 -21.00 -11.26
CA THR A 355 7.24 -19.61 -11.71
C THR A 355 8.45 -18.97 -11.03
N LEU A 356 8.64 -19.18 -9.73
CA LEU A 356 9.80 -18.67 -9.01
C LEU A 356 11.11 -19.26 -9.58
N ARG A 357 11.14 -20.57 -9.84
CA ARG A 357 12.31 -21.26 -10.41
C ARG A 357 12.57 -20.92 -11.88
N GLN A 358 11.61 -20.33 -12.59
CA GLN A 358 11.82 -19.81 -13.95
C GLN A 358 12.48 -18.43 -13.93
N ASN A 359 12.24 -17.65 -12.88
CA ASN A 359 12.69 -16.27 -12.76
C ASN A 359 13.92 -16.09 -11.86
N LEU A 360 14.31 -17.14 -11.12
CA LEU A 360 15.48 -17.15 -10.24
C LEU A 360 16.46 -18.25 -10.67
N THR A 361 17.73 -17.89 -10.70
CA THR A 361 18.86 -18.81 -10.82
C THR A 361 19.02 -19.65 -9.54
N ASP A 362 19.71 -20.79 -9.66
CA ASP A 362 20.04 -21.64 -8.52
C ASP A 362 20.85 -20.89 -7.44
N VAL A 363 21.77 -20.01 -7.87
CA VAL A 363 22.59 -19.20 -6.96
C VAL A 363 21.72 -18.19 -6.20
N GLU A 364 20.74 -17.55 -6.84
CA GLU A 364 19.83 -16.62 -6.16
C GLU A 364 18.92 -17.32 -5.15
N ILE A 365 18.41 -18.51 -5.49
CA ILE A 365 17.61 -19.30 -4.54
C ILE A 365 18.45 -19.67 -3.31
N LYS A 366 19.70 -20.13 -3.53
CA LYS A 366 20.64 -20.46 -2.45
C LYS A 366 21.03 -19.23 -1.64
N TYR A 367 21.24 -18.08 -2.28
CA TYR A 367 21.49 -16.83 -1.61
C TYR A 367 20.33 -16.45 -0.70
N ASN A 368 19.09 -16.51 -1.18
CA ASN A 368 17.93 -16.14 -0.38
C ASN A 368 17.76 -17.05 0.85
N ALA A 369 17.99 -18.35 0.68
CA ALA A 369 18.03 -19.30 1.81
C ALA A 369 19.19 -19.00 2.78
N LEU A 370 20.35 -18.59 2.27
CA LEU A 370 21.52 -18.24 3.08
C LEU A 370 21.25 -16.99 3.91
N ALA A 371 20.62 -16.02 3.27
CA ALA A 371 20.31 -14.74 3.85
C ALA A 371 19.24 -14.89 4.95
N GLU A 372 18.25 -15.77 4.80
CA GLU A 372 17.34 -16.14 5.90
C GLU A 372 18.10 -16.75 7.09
N LYS A 373 19.07 -17.65 6.85
CA LYS A 373 19.90 -18.24 7.91
C LYS A 373 20.76 -17.20 8.63
N VAL A 374 21.35 -16.25 7.88
CA VAL A 374 22.11 -15.13 8.45
C VAL A 374 21.21 -14.21 9.27
N MET A 375 20.02 -13.88 8.77
CA MET A 375 19.06 -13.04 9.49
C MET A 375 18.61 -13.71 10.80
N ASN A 376 18.28 -15.00 10.77
CA ASN A 376 17.92 -15.76 11.96
C ASN A 376 19.07 -15.76 12.98
N PHE A 377 20.30 -15.93 12.52
CA PHE A 377 21.48 -15.82 13.36
C PHE A 377 21.63 -14.43 14.00
N LEU A 378 21.42 -13.35 13.23
CA LEU A 378 21.47 -11.98 13.74
C LEU A 378 20.40 -11.77 14.82
N MET A 379 19.15 -12.18 14.55
CA MET A 379 18.03 -12.07 15.49
C MET A 379 18.24 -12.90 16.76
N ASP A 380 18.79 -14.11 16.66
CA ASP A 380 19.15 -14.94 17.82
C ASP A 380 20.19 -14.28 18.74
N ASN A 381 20.98 -13.36 18.19
CA ASN A 381 21.99 -12.59 18.91
C ASN A 381 21.55 -11.14 19.21
N ALA A 382 20.39 -10.69 18.72
CA ALA A 382 19.90 -9.33 18.88
C ALA A 382 19.31 -9.09 20.28
N LYS A 383 19.13 -7.83 20.64
CA LYS A 383 18.58 -7.40 21.93
C LYS A 383 17.35 -6.54 21.72
N ALA A 384 16.21 -7.01 22.21
CA ALA A 384 15.01 -6.19 22.28
C ALA A 384 15.24 -5.01 23.24
N THR A 385 14.96 -3.81 22.76
CA THR A 385 14.76 -2.63 23.59
C THR A 385 13.29 -2.50 23.88
N THR A 386 12.94 -2.21 25.14
CA THR A 386 11.57 -1.88 25.50
C THR A 386 11.31 -0.46 25.00
N GLY A 387 10.73 -0.35 23.81
CA GLY A 387 10.15 0.91 23.34
C GLY A 387 9.19 1.42 24.41
N ALA A 388 9.32 2.70 24.77
CA ALA A 388 8.37 3.35 25.67
C ALA A 388 6.99 3.22 25.02
N THR A 389 6.17 2.33 25.56
CA THR A 389 4.76 2.25 25.23
C THR A 389 4.22 3.65 25.45
N THR A 390 3.84 4.35 24.38
CA THR A 390 3.02 5.56 24.50
C THR A 390 1.75 5.13 25.20
N GLU A 391 1.77 5.31 26.51
CA GLU A 391 0.64 5.31 27.41
C GLU A 391 -0.32 6.33 26.80
N ALA A 392 -1.31 5.85 26.05
CA ALA A 392 -2.46 6.64 25.67
C ALA A 392 -3.11 7.04 27.00
N ALA A 393 -2.80 8.26 27.45
CA ALA A 393 -3.35 8.83 28.66
C ALA A 393 -4.85 8.99 28.46
N GLU A 394 -5.62 8.00 28.90
CA GLU A 394 -6.97 8.23 29.39
C GLU A 394 -6.88 9.27 30.51
N THR A 395 -7.20 10.52 30.19
CA THR A 395 -7.68 11.47 31.19
C THR A 395 -9.07 11.91 30.79
N THR A 396 -10.03 11.10 31.18
CA THR A 396 -11.35 11.58 31.55
C THR A 396 -11.20 12.42 32.81
N GLU A 397 -11.32 13.74 32.70
CA GLU A 397 -11.76 14.54 33.84
C GLU A 397 -12.75 15.62 33.39
N SER A 398 -14.01 15.30 33.64
CA SER A 398 -15.12 16.23 33.81
C SER A 398 -14.76 17.25 34.88
N THR A 399 -14.68 18.53 34.53
CA THR A 399 -15.07 19.66 35.39
C THR A 399 -15.70 20.71 34.47
N GLU A 400 -17.03 20.76 34.46
CA GLU A 400 -17.87 21.67 35.24
C GLU A 400 -18.17 22.96 34.47
N ALA A 401 -19.44 23.08 34.09
CA ALA A 401 -20.05 24.29 33.56
C ALA A 401 -20.04 25.40 34.62
N ALA A 402 -19.40 26.53 34.31
CA ALA A 402 -19.76 27.87 34.77
C ALA A 402 -18.82 28.90 34.13
N ASP A 403 -19.21 29.52 33.02
CA ASP A 403 -19.49 30.96 33.01
C ASP A 403 -19.96 31.37 31.60
N ALA A 404 -21.24 31.70 31.51
CA ALA A 404 -21.75 32.53 30.44
C ALA A 404 -21.78 33.96 30.97
N GLU A 405 -21.41 34.89 30.09
CA GLU A 405 -21.93 36.26 30.09
C GLU A 405 -21.23 37.27 31.01
N GLN A 406 -20.24 38.00 30.46
CA GLN A 406 -20.34 39.46 30.27
C GLN A 406 -19.04 40.05 29.69
N ALA A 407 -19.17 40.72 28.53
CA ALA A 407 -18.63 42.06 28.22
C ALA A 407 -18.15 42.18 26.76
N GLU A 408 -19.04 42.61 25.87
CA GLU A 408 -18.68 43.59 24.84
C GLU A 408 -19.49 44.86 25.14
N GLU A 409 -18.77 45.97 25.22
CA GLU A 409 -19.26 47.32 24.94
C GLU A 409 -18.87 47.66 23.50
#